data_AF-A0A378AD66-F1
#
_entry.id   AF-A0A378AD66-F1
#
_cell.length_a   1.000
_cell.length_b   1.000
_cell.length_c   1.000
_cell.angle_alpha   90.00
_cell.angle_beta   90.00
_cell.angle_gamma   90.00
#
_symmetry.space_group_name_H-M   'P 1'
#
loop_
_entity.id
_entity.type
_entity.pdbx_description
1 polymer ?
#
loop_
_entity_poly.entity_id
_entity_poly.type
_entity_poly.pdbx_seq_one_letter_code
_entity_poly.pdbx_strand_id
1 'polypeptide(L)'
;MSGSFCDGRYNLACGEGAEARKIVGTAQYWRPLAAGGGHVVLAHAVILIDADLSAAHQAANAFEAQLGSERVYCADKTVTLAQLLPGERHLLPRFSETLAQELDAAR
;
A
#
# COMPACT_ATOMS: atom_id res chain seq x y z
N MET A 1 -3.55 7.90 7.11
CA MET A 1 -4.48 8.55 6.15
C MET A 1 -5.86 8.00 6.45
N SER A 2 -6.60 8.70 7.31
CA SER A 2 -7.91 8.22 7.78
C SER A 2 -8.84 8.00 6.58
N GLY A 3 -9.47 6.82 6.53
CA GLY A 3 -10.39 6.42 5.46
C GLY A 3 -9.78 5.56 4.35
N SER A 4 -8.48 5.31 4.31
CA SER A 4 -7.92 4.28 3.40
C SER A 4 -8.02 2.87 4.02
N PHE A 5 -8.19 1.83 3.19
CA PHE A 5 -8.15 0.46 3.68
C PHE A 5 -6.76 0.09 4.21
N CYS A 6 -6.72 -0.72 5.27
CA CYS A 6 -5.49 -1.09 5.97
C CYS A 6 -4.63 0.15 6.32
N ASP A 7 -5.23 1.20 6.87
CA ASP A 7 -4.47 2.39 7.27
C ASP A 7 -3.46 2.05 8.36
N GLY A 8 -2.27 2.63 8.25
CA GLY A 8 -1.11 2.32 9.09
C GLY A 8 -0.17 3.51 9.14
N ARG A 9 0.66 3.56 10.19
CA ARG A 9 1.56 4.71 10.46
C ARG A 9 2.58 4.96 9.35
N TYR A 10 2.95 3.92 8.62
CA TYR A 10 4.03 3.94 7.62
C TYR A 10 3.52 3.77 6.18
N ASN A 11 2.30 4.23 5.89
CA ASN A 11 1.80 4.33 4.53
C ASN A 11 2.58 5.39 3.74
N LEU A 12 2.86 5.13 2.46
CA LEU A 12 3.37 6.15 1.54
C LEU A 12 2.20 6.77 0.78
N ALA A 13 2.27 8.09 0.61
CA ALA A 13 1.23 8.91 0.00
C ALA A 13 1.78 9.69 -1.20
N CYS A 14 0.90 10.00 -2.15
CA CYS A 14 1.12 11.06 -3.11
C CYS A 14 0.23 12.25 -2.76
N GLY A 15 0.77 13.47 -2.87
CA GLY A 15 0.12 14.71 -2.44
C GLY A 15 0.46 15.10 -1.01
N GLU A 16 -0.17 16.18 -0.52
CA GLU A 16 0.12 16.79 0.78
C GLU A 16 -1.16 17.07 1.57
N GLY A 17 -1.03 17.17 2.90
CA GLY A 17 -2.12 17.54 3.79
C GLY A 17 -3.36 16.66 3.64
N ALA A 18 -4.53 17.30 3.49
CA ALA A 18 -5.82 16.61 3.36
C ALA A 18 -6.01 15.88 2.01
N GLU A 19 -5.25 16.30 0.99
CA GLU A 19 -5.29 15.76 -0.37
C GLU A 19 -4.30 14.59 -0.57
N ALA A 20 -3.57 14.22 0.48
CA ALA A 20 -2.66 13.08 0.46
C ALA A 20 -3.45 11.77 0.26
N ARG A 21 -3.07 11.02 -0.77
CA ARG A 21 -3.70 9.74 -1.13
C ARG A 21 -2.71 8.61 -1.04
N LYS A 22 -3.11 7.52 -0.39
CA LYS A 22 -2.27 6.34 -0.18
C LYS A 22 -1.96 5.67 -1.51
N ILE A 23 -0.68 5.39 -1.75
CA ILE A 23 -0.20 4.60 -2.90
C ILE A 23 0.53 3.32 -2.44
N VAL A 24 1.10 3.32 -1.23
CA VAL A 24 1.74 2.12 -0.65
C VAL A 24 1.22 1.85 0.76
N GLY A 25 0.85 0.59 1.02
CA GLY A 25 0.66 0.07 2.37
C GLY A 25 1.87 -0.76 2.81
N THR A 26 2.33 -0.58 4.04
CA THR A 26 3.46 -1.34 4.59
C THR A 26 3.01 -2.15 5.80
N ALA A 27 3.66 -3.29 6.00
CA ALA A 27 3.51 -4.10 7.19
C ALA A 27 4.80 -4.84 7.52
N GLN A 28 4.93 -5.20 8.79
CA GLN A 28 6.13 -5.84 9.31
C GLN A 28 5.75 -6.93 10.30
N TYR A 29 6.48 -8.04 10.23
CA TYR A 29 6.40 -9.11 11.21
C TYR A 29 7.77 -9.31 11.88
N TRP A 30 7.78 -9.32 13.21
CA TRP A 30 9.00 -9.34 14.02
C TRP A 30 9.01 -10.61 14.84
N ARG A 31 10.06 -11.42 14.67
CA ARG A 31 10.25 -12.65 15.44
C ARG A 31 11.53 -12.56 16.26
N PRO A 32 11.48 -12.70 17.59
CA PRO A 32 12.69 -12.74 18.40
C PRO A 32 13.49 -14.02 18.12
N LEU A 33 14.81 -13.90 18.11
CA LEU A 33 15.73 -15.03 18.08
C LEU A 33 16.04 -15.51 19.51
N ALA A 34 16.33 -16.80 19.65
CA ALA A 34 16.67 -17.39 20.94
C ALA A 34 17.95 -16.76 21.54
N ALA A 35 18.08 -16.85 22.87
CA ALA A 35 19.29 -16.48 23.61
C ALA A 35 19.82 -15.06 23.37
N GLY A 36 18.92 -14.08 23.14
CA GLY A 36 19.31 -12.69 22.97
C GLY A 36 19.88 -12.34 21.59
N GLY A 37 19.72 -13.23 20.59
CA GLY A 37 20.22 -13.04 19.22
C GLY A 37 19.54 -11.93 18.39
N GLY A 38 18.73 -11.07 19.00
CA GLY A 38 18.01 -10.00 18.30
C GLY A 38 16.69 -10.45 17.68
N HIS A 39 16.30 -9.83 16.57
CA HIS A 39 15.04 -10.10 15.86
C HIS A 39 15.28 -10.39 14.38
N VAL A 40 14.50 -11.30 13.83
CA VAL A 40 14.29 -11.40 12.38
C VAL A 40 13.06 -10.57 12.03
N VAL A 41 13.22 -9.69 11.05
CA VAL A 41 12.14 -8.80 10.60
C VAL A 41 11.79 -9.16 9.15
N LEU A 42 10.52 -9.45 8.91
CA LEU A 42 9.94 -9.49 7.57
C LEU A 42 9.18 -8.19 7.34
N ALA A 43 9.78 -7.27 6.59
CA ALA A 43 9.12 -6.05 6.12
C ALA A 43 8.58 -6.27 4.70
N HIS A 44 7.34 -5.86 4.44
CA HIS A 44 6.73 -5.95 3.12
C HIS A 44 5.87 -4.71 2.82
N ALA A 45 5.64 -4.50 1.53
CA ALA A 45 4.85 -3.41 1.01
C ALA A 45 3.90 -3.91 -0.09
N VAL A 46 2.70 -3.33 -0.13
CA VAL A 46 1.73 -3.46 -1.23
C VAL A 46 1.68 -2.11 -1.93
N ILE A 47 1.96 -2.10 -3.23
CA ILE A 47 2.09 -0.90 -4.04
C ILE A 47 0.96 -0.88 -5.08
N LEU A 48 0.18 0.20 -5.10
CA LEU A 48 -0.97 0.35 -5.98
C LEU A 48 -0.50 0.86 -7.35
N ILE A 49 -0.27 -0.05 -8.29
CA ILE A 49 0.25 0.30 -9.63
C ILE A 49 -0.88 0.58 -10.61
N ASP A 50 -1.74 -0.40 -10.87
CA ASP A 50 -2.82 -0.36 -11.87
C ASP A 50 -4.09 -1.09 -11.39
N ALA A 51 -4.23 -1.26 -10.08
CA ALA A 51 -5.34 -1.96 -9.45
C ALA A 51 -6.69 -1.25 -9.66
N ASP A 52 -7.78 -2.02 -9.79
CA ASP A 52 -9.15 -1.49 -9.71
C ASP A 52 -9.47 -1.10 -8.26
N LEU A 53 -9.23 0.17 -7.93
CA LEU A 53 -9.51 0.69 -6.60
C LEU A 53 -11.00 0.72 -6.29
N SER A 54 -11.88 0.88 -7.29
CA SER A 54 -13.32 0.88 -7.04
C SER A 54 -13.77 -0.49 -6.53
N ALA A 55 -13.38 -1.55 -7.23
CA ALA A 55 -13.63 -2.92 -6.80
C ALA A 55 -13.00 -3.23 -5.43
N ALA A 56 -11.77 -2.78 -5.19
CA ALA A 56 -11.09 -2.98 -3.90
C ALA A 56 -11.83 -2.31 -2.73
N HIS A 57 -12.29 -1.06 -2.89
CA HIS A 57 -13.06 -0.37 -1.84
C HIS A 57 -14.42 -1.01 -1.62
N GLN A 58 -15.11 -1.42 -2.69
CA GLN A 58 -16.38 -2.12 -2.57
C GLN A 58 -16.22 -3.43 -1.79
N ALA A 59 -15.20 -4.23 -2.11
CA ALA A 59 -14.93 -5.47 -1.39
C ALA A 59 -14.59 -5.22 0.08
N ALA A 60 -13.73 -4.23 0.37
CA ALA A 60 -13.34 -3.89 1.75
C ALA A 60 -14.53 -3.38 2.58
N ASN A 61 -15.36 -2.51 2.01
CA ASN A 61 -16.54 -1.98 2.69
C ASN A 61 -17.62 -3.05 2.88
N ALA A 62 -17.81 -3.96 1.90
CA ALA A 62 -18.71 -5.10 2.05
C ALA A 62 -18.26 -6.04 3.17
N PHE A 63 -16.95 -6.23 3.34
CA PHE A 63 -16.38 -6.99 4.44
C PHE A 63 -16.66 -6.34 5.80
N GLU A 64 -16.42 -5.03 5.96
CA GLU A 64 -16.74 -4.30 7.20
C GLU A 64 -18.24 -4.38 7.53
N ALA A 65 -19.10 -4.22 6.53
CA ALA A 65 -20.54 -4.33 6.70
C ALA A 65 -20.98 -5.72 7.18
N GLN A 66 -20.38 -6.80 6.64
CA GLN A 66 -20.65 -8.17 7.09
C GLN A 66 -20.20 -8.42 8.53
N LEU A 67 -19.17 -7.71 9.00
CA LEU A 67 -18.73 -7.74 10.39
C LEU A 67 -19.58 -6.86 11.32
N GLY A 68 -20.53 -6.08 10.80
CA GLY A 68 -21.28 -5.08 11.57
C GLY A 68 -20.42 -3.91 12.04
N SER A 69 -19.30 -3.65 11.37
CA SER A 69 -18.39 -2.55 11.68
C SER A 69 -18.91 -1.23 11.10
N GLU A 70 -18.72 -0.13 11.84
CA GLU A 70 -19.05 1.23 11.37
C GLU A 70 -17.98 1.82 10.44
N ARG A 71 -16.91 1.06 10.15
CA ARG A 71 -15.84 1.54 9.27
C ARG A 71 -16.31 1.65 7.83
N VAL A 72 -15.98 2.78 7.22
CA VAL A 72 -16.17 3.02 5.78
C VAL A 72 -14.87 3.54 5.20
N TYR A 73 -14.37 2.85 4.17
CA TYR A 73 -13.20 3.25 3.41
C TYR A 73 -13.62 4.14 2.24
N CYS A 74 -12.95 5.28 2.10
CA CYS A 74 -13.25 6.31 1.12
C CYS A 74 -12.35 6.17 -0.11
N ALA A 75 -12.96 6.09 -1.30
CA ALA A 75 -12.24 5.88 -2.55
C ALA A 75 -11.25 7.00 -2.88
N ASP A 76 -11.50 8.23 -2.42
CA ASP A 76 -10.61 9.38 -2.60
C ASP A 76 -9.32 9.29 -1.76
N LYS A 77 -9.20 8.33 -0.82
CA LYS A 77 -8.04 8.18 0.06
C LYS A 77 -6.95 7.26 -0.47
N THR A 78 -7.11 6.75 -1.68
CA THR A 78 -6.10 5.94 -2.37
C THR A 78 -5.90 6.42 -3.79
N VAL A 79 -4.74 6.12 -4.35
CA VAL A 79 -4.41 6.42 -5.75
C VAL A 79 -3.46 5.37 -6.28
N THR A 80 -3.61 5.01 -7.56
CA THR A 80 -2.67 4.15 -8.27
C THR A 80 -1.61 4.96 -9.02
N LEU A 81 -0.47 4.35 -9.32
CA LEU A 81 0.53 4.94 -10.21
C LEU A 81 -0.06 5.27 -11.59
N ALA A 82 -0.93 4.41 -12.12
CA ALA A 82 -1.61 4.62 -13.40
C ALA A 82 -2.50 5.87 -13.42
N GLN A 83 -3.15 6.19 -12.29
CA GLN A 83 -3.94 7.44 -12.16
C GLN A 83 -3.05 8.68 -12.04
N LEU A 84 -1.85 8.55 -11.46
CA LEU A 84 -0.89 9.66 -11.35
C LEU A 84 -0.16 9.94 -12.66
N LEU A 85 0.03 8.93 -13.49
CA LEU A 85 0.75 8.99 -14.77
C LEU A 85 -0.17 8.61 -15.94
N PRO A 86 -1.21 9.42 -16.23
CA PRO A 86 -2.16 9.09 -17.27
C PRO A 86 -1.48 8.98 -18.64
N GLY A 87 -1.77 7.90 -19.36
CA GLY A 87 -1.21 7.64 -20.70
C GLY A 87 0.06 6.80 -20.71
N GLU A 88 0.71 6.60 -19.56
CA GLU A 88 1.83 5.66 -19.45
C GLU A 88 1.34 4.21 -19.60
N ARG A 89 2.15 3.39 -20.28
CA ARG A 89 1.85 1.98 -20.55
C ARG A 89 2.90 1.08 -19.90
N HIS A 90 2.53 -0.18 -19.69
CA HIS A 90 3.41 -1.20 -19.13
C HIS A 90 3.99 -0.80 -17.77
N LEU A 91 3.19 -0.14 -16.93
CA LEU A 91 3.64 0.40 -15.65
C LEU A 91 4.14 -0.68 -14.69
N LEU A 92 3.43 -1.80 -14.56
CA LEU A 92 3.85 -2.90 -13.68
C LEU A 92 5.21 -3.51 -14.05
N PRO A 93 5.48 -3.94 -15.30
CA PRO A 93 6.79 -4.48 -15.64
C PRO A 93 7.89 -3.43 -15.52
N ARG A 94 7.66 -2.18 -15.95
CA ARG A 94 8.64 -1.08 -15.79
C ARG A 94 8.95 -0.83 -14.31
N PHE A 95 7.92 -0.76 -13.48
CA PHE A 95 8.07 -0.59 -12.03
C PHE A 95 8.90 -1.73 -11.44
N SER A 96 8.62 -2.98 -11.83
CA SER A 96 9.33 -4.16 -11.33
C SER A 96 10.80 -4.16 -11.73
N GLU A 97 11.10 -3.80 -12.99
CA GLU A 97 12.47 -3.66 -13.49
C GLU A 97 13.24 -2.57 -12.75
N THR A 98 12.65 -1.38 -12.61
CA THR A 98 13.27 -0.27 -11.86
C THR A 98 13.47 -0.64 -10.40
N LEU A 99 12.49 -1.27 -9.75
CA LEU A 99 12.62 -1.70 -8.36
C LEU A 99 13.77 -2.70 -8.20
N ALA A 100 13.91 -3.67 -9.11
CA ALA A 100 15.01 -4.62 -9.07
C ALA A 100 16.38 -3.92 -9.20
N GLN A 101 16.51 -2.97 -10.12
CA GLN A 101 17.73 -2.18 -10.32
C GLN A 101 18.10 -1.36 -9.07
N GLU A 102 17.13 -0.69 -8.47
CA GLU A 102 17.34 0.10 -7.24
C GLU A 102 17.74 -0.79 -6.05
N LEU A 103 17.13 -1.98 -5.92
CA LEU A 103 17.49 -2.94 -4.88
C LEU A 103 18.89 -3.52 -5.08
N ASP A 104 19.32 -3.73 -6.31
CA ASP A 104 20.68 -4.18 -6.61
C ASP A 104 21.71 -3.07 -6.36
N ALA A 105 21.38 -1.82 -6.67
CA ALA A 105 22.24 -0.66 -6.40
C ALA A 105 22.38 -0.34 -4.90
N ALA A 106 21.39 -0.73 -4.08
CA ALA A 106 21.39 -0.52 -2.63
C ALA A 106 22.10 -1.62 -1.83
N ARG A 107 22.60 -2.68 -2.49
CA ARG A 107 23.38 -3.77 -1.88
C ARG A 107 24.87 -3.45 -1.85
#